data_AF-A0A6V8LGU5-F1
#
_entry.id   AF-A0A6V8LGU5-F1
#
_cell.length_a   1.000
_cell.length_b   1.000
_cell.length_c   1.000
_cell.angle_alpha   90.00
_cell.angle_beta   90.00
_cell.angle_gamma   90.00
#
_symmetry.space_group_name_H-M   'P 1'
#
loop_
_entity.id
_entity.type
_entity.pdbx_description
1 polymer ?
#
loop_
_entity_poly.entity_id
_entity_poly.type
_entity_poly.pdbx_seq_one_letter_code
_entity_poly.pdbx_strand_id
1 'polypeptide(L)' 'MRFLAGEVGIRQFLDLGTGLPTADNTHQVAQQVAPESRIVYVDNDPLVLVHARALLTSSPEGVTDYVDADVRDPD' A
#
# COMPACT_ATOMS: atom_id res chain seq x y z
N MET A 1 -4.80 -8.40 5.72
CA MET A 1 -5.29 -7.01 5.87
C MET A 1 -6.58 -6.89 6.67
N ARG A 2 -7.68 -7.56 6.31
CA ARG A 2 -8.99 -7.40 7.00
C ARG A 2 -8.95 -7.62 8.51
N PHE A 3 -8.29 -8.67 8.99
CA PHE A 3 -8.12 -8.90 10.43
C PHE A 3 -7.31 -7.78 11.11
N LEU A 4 -6.20 -7.37 10.49
CA LEU A 4 -5.32 -6.32 11.03
C LEU A 4 -6.03 -4.95 11.08
N ALA A 5 -6.73 -4.58 10.00
CA ALA A 5 -7.49 -3.33 9.94
C ALA A 5 -8.81 -3.40 10.73
N GLY A 6 -9.43 -4.57 10.84
CA GLY A 6 -10.69 -4.71 11.58
C GLY A 6 -10.44 -4.88 13.06
N GLU A 7 -10.08 -6.10 13.43
CA GLU A 7 -10.05 -6.57 14.82
C GLU A 7 -8.84 -6.03 15.60
N VAL A 8 -7.67 -5.95 14.96
CA VAL A 8 -6.45 -5.44 15.62
C VAL A 8 -6.41 -3.91 15.63
N GLY A 9 -7.16 -3.26 14.73
CA GLY A 9 -7.24 -1.80 14.67
C GLY A 9 -6.00 -1.11 14.07
N ILE A 10 -5.15 -1.81 13.33
CA ILE A 10 -4.02 -1.21 12.62
C ILE A 10 -4.53 -0.30 11.49
N ARG A 11 -3.97 0.90 11.39
CA ARG A 11 -4.34 1.92 10.40
C ARG A 11 -3.19 2.35 9.50
N GLN A 12 -1.98 1.86 9.75
CA GLN A 12 -0.79 2.22 9.01
C GLN A 12 -0.09 0.95 8.57
N PHE A 13 0.20 0.86 7.28
CA PHE A 13 0.82 -0.30 6.66
C PHE A 13 1.99 0.13 5.79
N LEU A 14 3.07 -0.64 5.89
CA LEU A 14 4.23 -0.54 5.03
C LEU A 14 4.35 -1.86 4.29
N ASP A 15 4.26 -1.81 2.97
CA ASP A 15 4.31 -2.96 2.08
C ASP A 15 5.65 -2.91 1.34
N LEU A 16 6.49 -3.92 1.55
CA LEU A 16 7.88 -3.98 1.08
C LEU A 16 8.00 -5.07 0.03
N GLY A 17 8.42 -4.71 -1.19
CA GLY A 17 8.47 -5.64 -2.32
C GLY A 17 7.07 -5.96 -2.85
N THR A 18 6.27 -4.90 -3.05
CA THR A 18 4.86 -4.98 -3.45
C THR A 18 4.66 -5.71 -4.78
N GLY A 19 5.65 -5.65 -5.68
CA GLY A 19 5.58 -6.26 -6.99
C GLY A 19 4.46 -5.69 -7.86
N LEU A 20 4.09 -6.42 -8.91
CA LEU A 20 3.04 -5.97 -9.81
C LEU A 20 1.68 -5.97 -9.09
N PRO A 21 0.91 -4.88 -9.20
CA PRO A 21 -0.38 -4.78 -8.56
C PRO A 21 -1.36 -5.82 -9.13
N THR A 22 -2.06 -6.50 -8.22
CA THR A 22 -3.08 -7.51 -8.55
C THR A 22 -4.45 -7.04 -8.09
N ALA A 23 -5.50 -7.85 -8.25
CA ALA A 23 -6.79 -7.54 -7.64
C ALA A 23 -6.69 -7.61 -6.10
N ASP A 24 -7.44 -6.76 -5.40
CA ASP A 24 -7.45 -6.66 -3.93
C ASP A 24 -6.09 -6.27 -3.31
N ASN A 25 -5.51 -5.17 -3.80
CA ASN A 25 -4.28 -4.60 -3.23
C ASN A 25 -4.45 -4.25 -1.75
N THR A 26 -3.33 -4.23 -1.03
CA THR A 26 -3.22 -3.93 0.41
C THR A 26 -4.10 -2.76 0.86
N HIS A 27 -4.03 -1.61 0.16
CA HIS A 27 -4.84 -0.43 0.45
C HIS A 27 -6.34 -0.65 0.23
N GLN A 28 -6.75 -1.35 -0.85
CA GLN A 28 -8.15 -1.60 -1.16
C GLN A 28 -8.80 -2.42 -0.05
N VAL A 29 -8.12 -3.48 0.42
CA VAL A 29 -8.65 -4.33 1.48
C VAL A 29 -8.65 -3.62 2.84
N ALA A 30 -7.62 -2.83 3.15
CA ALA A 30 -7.55 -2.08 4.40
C ALA A 30 -8.61 -0.97 4.45
N GLN A 31 -8.75 -0.18 3.38
CA GLN A 31 -9.68 0.95 3.29
C GLN A 31 -11.14 0.51 3.16
N GLN A 32 -11.42 -0.69 2.64
CA GLN A 32 -12.76 -1.29 2.73
C GLN A 32 -13.21 -1.52 4.18
N VAL A 33 -12.26 -1.80 5.09
CA VAL A 33 -12.55 -2.08 6.50
C VAL A 33 -12.46 -0.81 7.35
N ALA A 34 -11.47 0.03 7.07
CA ALA A 34 -11.21 1.29 7.76
C ALA A 34 -10.73 2.33 6.73
N PRO A 35 -11.63 3.16 6.18
CA PRO A 35 -11.36 4.10 5.08
C PRO A 35 -10.19 5.04 5.34
N GLU A 36 -9.88 5.36 6.60
CA GLU A 36 -8.78 6.22 7.02
C GLU A 36 -7.40 5.54 6.98
N SER A 37 -7.33 4.26 6.59
CA SER A 37 -6.08 3.51 6.55
C SER A 37 -5.07 4.13 5.59
N ARG A 38 -3.82 4.19 6.05
CA ARG A 38 -2.67 4.74 5.34
C ARG A 38 -1.71 3.63 4.93
N ILE A 39 -1.30 3.63 3.68
CA ILE A 39 -0.45 2.61 3.11
C ILE A 39 0.69 3.28 2.35
N VAL A 40 1.91 2.83 2.61
CA VAL A 40 3.08 3.14 1.79
C VAL A 40 3.58 1.85 1.17
N TYR A 41 3.73 1.85 -0.15
CA TYR A 41 4.32 0.78 -0.93
C TYR A 41 5.78 1.11 -1.24
N VAL A 42 6.68 0.14 -1.11
CA VAL A 42 8.11 0.31 -1.39
C VAL A 42 8.57 -0.80 -2.32
N ASP A 43 9.07 -0.42 -3.49
CA ASP A 43 9.65 -1.35 -4.47
C ASP A 43 10.67 -0.61 -5.34
N ASN A 44 11.66 -1.32 -5.87
CA ASN A 44 12.74 -0.78 -6.71
C ASN A 44 12.67 -1.29 -8.16
N ASP A 45 11.62 -2.05 -8.52
CA ASP A 45 11.39 -2.50 -9.89
C ASP A 45 10.76 -1.37 -10.73
N PRO A 46 11.45 -0.89 -11.79
CA PRO A 46 10.94 0.17 -12.65
C PRO A 46 9.61 -0.18 -13.35
N LEU A 47 9.30 -1.46 -13.52
CA LEU A 47 8.02 -1.90 -14.10
C LEU A 47 6.84 -1.65 -13.15
N VAL A 48 7.09 -1.75 -11.84
CA VAL A 48 6.09 -1.47 -10.80
C VAL A 48 5.76 0.01 -10.79
N LEU A 49 6.75 0.90 -10.88
CA LEU A 49 6.54 2.36 -10.87
C LEU A 49 5.57 2.84 -11.96
N VAL A 50 5.65 2.26 -13.16
CA VAL A 50 4.77 2.60 -14.29
C VAL A 50 3.31 2.23 -14.00
N HIS A 51 3.08 1.13 -13.28
CA HIS A 51 1.72 0.65 -12.94
C HIS A 51 1.20 1.22 -11.63
N ALA A 52 2.07 1.53 -10.68
CA ALA A 52 1.73 2.02 -9.36
C ALA A 52 0.87 3.29 -9.46
N ARG A 53 1.28 4.28 -10.27
CA ARG A 53 0.53 5.53 -10.43
C ARG A 53 -0.92 5.35 -10.91
N ALA A 54 -1.21 4.30 -11.66
CA ALA A 54 -2.56 4.02 -12.15
C ALA A 54 -3.45 3.32 -11.10
N LEU A 55 -2.85 2.73 -10.06
CA LEU A 55 -3.52 1.82 -9.14
C LEU A 55 -3.49 2.29 -7.67
N LEU A 56 -2.73 3.34 -7.34
CA LEU A 56 -2.69 4.00 -6.04
C LEU A 56 -3.90 4.92 -5.78
N THR A 57 -5.11 4.46 -6.13
CA THR A 57 -6.33 5.22 -5.85
C THR A 57 -6.75 4.96 -4.39
N SER A 58 -6.49 5.94 -3.53
CA SER A 58 -6.92 5.91 -2.14
C SER A 58 -8.40 6.28 -1.98
N SER A 59 -9.01 5.84 -0.88
CA SER A 59 -10.19 6.49 -0.32
C SER A 59 -9.92 7.98 -0.02
N PRO A 60 -10.96 8.84 -0.02
CA PRO A 60 -10.84 10.26 0.35
C PRO A 60 -10.26 10.50 1.77
N GLU A 61 -10.54 9.60 2.70
CA GLU A 61 -10.12 9.68 4.10
C GLU A 61 -8.72 9.10 4.35
N GLY A 62 -8.27 8.23 3.45
CA GLY A 62 -7.01 7.50 3.56
C GLY A 62 -5.85 8.16 2.83
N VAL A 63 -4.71 7.48 2.85
CA VAL A 63 -3.54 7.86 2.03
C VAL A 63 -2.93 6.60 1.47
N THR A 64 -2.58 6.65 0.18
CA THR A 64 -1.85 5.58 -0.49
C THR A 64 -0.71 6.23 -1.24
N ASP A 65 0.53 5.87 -0.89
CA ASP A 65 1.73 6.43 -1.50
C ASP A 65 2.71 5.33 -1.89
N TYR A 66 3.66 5.68 -2.75
CA TYR A 66 4.68 4.76 -3.25
C TYR A 66 6.05 5.40 -3.18
N VAL A 67 7.01 4.68 -2.62
CA VAL A 67 8.41 5.06 -2.54
C VAL A 67 9.21 4.13 -3.44
N ASP A 68 9.91 4.71 -4.40
CA ASP A 68 10.92 4.02 -5.20
C ASP A 68 12.20 3.91 -4.37
N ALA A 69 12.39 2.77 -3.70
CA ALA A 69 13.56 2.53 -2.84
C ALA A 69 13.87 1.04 -2.72
N ASP A 70 15.15 0.73 -2.50
CA ASP A 70 15.60 -0.61 -2.13
C ASP A 70 15.54 -0.76 -0.61
N VAL A 71 14.74 -1.71 -0.14
CA VAL A 71 14.55 -1.98 1.30
C VAL A 71 15.81 -2.45 2.02
N ARG A 72 16.85 -2.82 1.26
CA ARG A 72 18.16 -3.21 1.78
C ARG A 72 19.10 -2.02 1.95
N ASP A 73 18.70 -0.84 1.51
CA ASP A 73 19.45 0.42 1.60
C ASP A 73 18.70 1.44 2.49
N PRO A 74 18.84 1.35 3.82
CA PRO A 74 18.03 2.11 4.78
C PRO A 74 18.55 3.53 5.10
N ASP A 75 19.67 3.94 4.50
CA ASP A 75 20.38 5.20 4.80
C ASP A 75 19.92 6.40 3.96
#